data_AF-A0AAV5DIC4-F1
#
_entry.id   AF-A0AAV5DIC4-F1
#
_cell.length_a   1.000
_cell.length_b   1.000
_cell.length_c   1.000
_cell.angle_alpha   90.00
_cell.angle_beta   90.00
_cell.angle_gamma   90.00
#
_symmetry.space_group_name_H-M   'P 1'
#
loop_
_entity.id
_entity.type
_entity.pdbx_description
1 polymer ?
#
loop_
_entity_poly.entity_id
_entity_poly.type
_entity_poly.pdbx_seq_one_letter_code
_entity_poly.pdbx_strand_id
1 'polypeptide(L)'
;MGIVLNFSEVLKRWTDSASTVLPIIQELLKNNIRVWVYSGDTDGRVPITSSRYSVNQLKLPVAAKWRPWFSNTQGAGEVGGYVVQYKGNLSLVTVRGAGHEVPSYQPERALVLVQSFLGGKPLPDCKKCEQD
;
A
#
# COMPACT_ATOMS: atom_id res chain seq x y z
N MET A 1 -17.00 -17.59 -6.91
CA MET A 1 -17.65 -17.00 -5.72
C MET A 1 -16.99 -15.64 -5.50
N GLY A 2 -17.57 -14.58 -6.07
CA GLY A 2 -17.05 -13.22 -5.91
C GLY A 2 -17.56 -12.66 -4.58
N ILE A 3 -16.66 -12.28 -3.68
CA ILE A 3 -17.04 -11.59 -2.46
C ILE A 3 -17.48 -10.18 -2.89
N VAL A 4 -18.79 -9.92 -2.84
CA VAL A 4 -19.31 -8.55 -2.82
C VAL A 4 -18.97 -8.02 -1.43
N LEU A 5 -18.00 -7.11 -1.34
CA LEU A 5 -17.75 -6.37 -0.11
C LEU A 5 -18.87 -5.34 0.06
N ASN A 6 -20.01 -5.78 0.59
CA ASN A 6 -21.04 -4.86 1.04
C ASN A 6 -20.53 -4.20 2.33
N PHE A 7 -19.87 -3.06 2.16
CA PHE A 7 -19.06 -2.45 3.21
C PHE A 7 -19.88 -1.82 4.36
N SER A 8 -21.21 -1.67 4.18
CA SER A 8 -22.04 -0.91 5.12
C SER A 8 -23.54 -1.09 4.90
N GLU A 9 -24.27 -1.57 5.92
CA GLU A 9 -25.75 -1.48 5.97
C GLU A 9 -26.27 -0.04 6.17
N VAL A 10 -25.36 0.92 6.37
CA VAL A 10 -25.69 2.34 6.56
C VAL A 10 -26.04 3.00 5.23
N LEU A 11 -25.40 2.57 4.13
CA LEU A 11 -25.58 3.18 2.80
C LEU A 11 -26.69 2.50 2.01
N LYS A 12 -27.94 2.68 2.46
CA LYS A 12 -29.14 2.00 1.92
C LYS A 12 -29.52 2.36 0.48
N ARG A 13 -28.94 3.40 -0.11
CA ARG A 13 -29.28 3.91 -1.45
C ARG A 13 -28.11 3.87 -2.43
N TRP A 14 -27.04 3.16 -2.09
CA TRP A 14 -25.87 3.03 -2.95
C TRP A 14 -26.08 1.86 -3.93
N THR A 15 -26.21 2.15 -5.23
CA THR A 15 -26.61 1.17 -6.24
C THR A 15 -25.48 0.75 -7.19
N ASP A 16 -24.40 1.53 -7.31
CA ASP A 16 -23.25 1.21 -8.16
C ASP A 16 -22.03 0.83 -7.30
N SER A 17 -21.86 -0.48 -7.07
CA SER A 17 -20.78 -1.04 -6.26
C SER A 17 -20.20 -2.28 -6.90
N ALA A 18 -19.37 -2.09 -7.94
CA ALA A 18 -18.62 -3.17 -8.56
C ALA A 18 -17.90 -4.02 -7.49
N SER A 19 -18.02 -5.35 -7.58
CA SER A 19 -17.44 -6.27 -6.58
C SER A 19 -15.91 -6.29 -6.58
N THR A 20 -15.28 -5.68 -7.58
CA THR A 20 -13.82 -5.63 -7.71
C THR A 20 -13.36 -4.48 -8.59
N VAL A 21 -12.18 -3.93 -8.28
CA VAL A 21 -11.47 -2.94 -9.09
C VAL A 21 -10.24 -3.52 -9.80
N LEU A 22 -9.99 -4.83 -9.68
CA LEU A 22 -8.80 -5.47 -10.23
C LEU A 22 -8.65 -5.31 -11.76
N PRO A 23 -9.73 -5.39 -12.58
CA PRO A 23 -9.62 -5.13 -14.02
C PRO A 23 -9.10 -3.72 -14.34
N ILE A 24 -9.54 -2.71 -13.58
CA ILE A 24 -9.09 -1.32 -13.73
C ILE A 24 -7.60 -1.22 -13.39
N ILE A 25 -7.17 -1.84 -12.27
CA ILE A 25 -5.75 -1.87 -11.92
C ILE A 25 -4.94 -2.51 -13.05
N GLN A 26 -5.38 -3.65 -13.61
CA GLN A 26 -4.68 -4.28 -14.74
C GLN A 26 -4.56 -3.36 -15.96
N GLU A 27 -5.60 -2.61 -16.28
CA GLU A 27 -5.58 -1.63 -17.37
C GLU A 27 -4.57 -0.51 -17.12
N LEU A 28 -4.52 0.05 -15.92
CA LEU A 28 -3.53 1.06 -15.54
C LEU A 28 -2.10 0.53 -15.71
N LEU A 29 -1.83 -0.68 -15.23
CA LEU A 29 -0.49 -1.30 -15.35
C LEU A 29 -0.11 -1.57 -16.81
N LYS A 30 -1.05 -2.03 -17.65
CA LYS A 30 -0.82 -2.23 -19.10
C LYS A 30 -0.45 -0.92 -19.82
N ASN A 31 -1.01 0.20 -19.37
CA ASN A 31 -0.71 1.54 -19.89
C ASN A 31 0.48 2.21 -19.18
N ASN A 32 1.30 1.43 -18.46
CA ASN A 32 2.51 1.90 -17.77
C ASN A 32 2.25 2.99 -16.71
N ILE A 33 1.05 3.04 -16.15
CA ILE A 33 0.69 3.96 -15.06
C ILE A 33 1.16 3.34 -13.74
N ARG A 34 1.91 4.12 -12.95
CA ARG A 34 2.42 3.70 -11.64
C ARG A 34 1.29 3.67 -10.61
N VAL A 35 1.10 2.54 -9.94
CA VAL A 35 0.05 2.35 -8.95
C VAL A 35 0.66 1.96 -7.61
N TRP A 36 0.34 2.70 -6.55
CA TRP A 36 0.66 2.34 -5.18
C TRP A 36 -0.63 2.10 -4.42
N VAL A 37 -0.73 0.94 -3.77
CA VAL A 37 -1.76 0.64 -2.78
C VAL A 37 -1.10 0.73 -1.42
N TYR A 38 -1.61 1.59 -0.53
CA TYR A 38 -1.09 1.71 0.83
C TYR A 38 -2.18 1.41 1.87
N SER A 39 -1.78 0.94 3.04
CA SER A 39 -2.69 0.60 4.14
C SER A 39 -2.01 0.81 5.49
N GLY A 40 -2.73 1.39 6.45
CA GLY A 40 -2.32 1.42 7.84
C GLY A 40 -2.45 0.02 8.45
N ASP A 41 -1.39 -0.48 9.08
CA ASP A 41 -1.34 -1.87 9.56
C ASP A 41 -2.14 -2.14 10.85
N THR A 42 -2.71 -1.10 11.47
CA THR A 42 -3.61 -1.23 12.62
C THR A 42 -5.08 -0.93 12.26
N ASP A 43 -5.42 -0.80 10.97
CA ASP A 43 -6.81 -0.64 10.54
C ASP A 43 -7.60 -1.96 10.66
N GLY A 44 -8.68 -1.94 11.45
CA GLY A 44 -9.61 -3.05 11.59
C GLY A 44 -10.79 -3.04 10.60
N ARG A 45 -11.03 -1.93 9.88
CA ARG A 45 -12.13 -1.82 8.90
C ARG A 45 -11.72 -2.38 7.55
N VAL A 46 -10.56 -1.98 7.04
CA VAL A 46 -9.99 -2.45 5.76
C VAL A 46 -8.56 -2.91 5.97
N PRO A 47 -8.35 -4.07 6.64
CA PRO A 47 -7.02 -4.47 7.08
C PRO A 47 -6.09 -4.77 5.90
N ILE A 48 -4.79 -4.60 6.12
CA ILE A 48 -3.73 -4.90 5.13
C ILE A 48 -3.85 -6.32 4.54
N THR A 49 -4.35 -7.29 5.31
CA THR A 49 -4.57 -8.66 4.84
C THR A 49 -5.54 -8.71 3.66
N SER A 50 -6.63 -7.95 3.69
CA SER A 50 -7.61 -7.84 2.60
C SER A 50 -6.99 -7.23 1.34
N SER A 51 -6.22 -6.14 1.51
CA SER A 51 -5.49 -5.50 0.41
C SER A 51 -4.46 -6.44 -0.21
N ARG A 52 -3.71 -7.18 0.63
CA ARG A 52 -2.73 -8.18 0.17
C ARG A 52 -3.38 -9.31 -0.59
N TYR A 53 -4.48 -9.88 -0.10
CA TYR A 53 -5.20 -10.94 -0.82
C TYR A 53 -5.74 -10.45 -2.16
N SER A 54 -6.29 -9.23 -2.21
CA SER A 54 -6.81 -8.62 -3.43
C SER A 54 -5.71 -8.41 -4.47
N VAL A 55 -4.58 -7.82 -4.08
CA VAL A 55 -3.42 -7.63 -4.96
C VAL A 55 -2.87 -8.97 -5.47
N ASN A 56 -2.81 -9.99 -4.63
CA ASN A 56 -2.33 -11.33 -5.02
C ASN A 56 -3.20 -11.99 -6.11
N GLN A 57 -4.48 -11.65 -6.22
CA GLN A 57 -5.34 -12.16 -7.31
C GLN A 57 -4.87 -11.72 -8.70
N LEU A 58 -4.10 -10.64 -8.80
CA LEU A 58 -3.51 -10.18 -10.06
C LEU A 58 -2.40 -11.11 -10.57
N LYS A 59 -1.87 -12.01 -9.71
CA LYS A 59 -0.82 -12.99 -10.04
C LYS A 59 0.43 -12.36 -10.67
N LEU A 60 0.75 -11.13 -10.28
CA LEU A 60 1.92 -10.42 -10.77
C LEU A 60 3.21 -11.01 -10.16
N PRO A 61 4.28 -11.21 -10.95
CA PRO A 61 5.57 -11.61 -10.39
C PRO A 61 6.12 -10.55 -9.44
N VAL A 62 6.76 -10.98 -8.35
CA VAL A 62 7.45 -10.08 -7.43
C VAL A 62 8.71 -9.52 -8.10
N ALA A 63 8.81 -8.20 -8.17
CA ALA A 63 9.98 -7.49 -8.70
C ALA A 63 11.01 -7.17 -7.60
N ALA A 64 10.53 -6.79 -6.41
CA ALA A 64 11.35 -6.61 -5.22
C ALA A 64 10.63 -7.23 -4.02
N LYS A 65 11.35 -8.07 -3.26
CA LYS A 65 10.81 -8.79 -2.10
C LYS A 65 10.33 -7.81 -1.03
N TRP A 66 9.42 -8.29 -0.20
CA TRP A 66 8.94 -7.58 0.98
C TRP A 66 10.12 -7.14 1.85
N ARG A 67 10.25 -5.83 2.06
CA ARG A 67 11.32 -5.23 2.85
C ARG A 67 10.78 -4.08 3.72
N PRO A 68 11.44 -3.75 4.84
CA PRO A 68 11.12 -2.54 5.57
C PRO A 68 11.44 -1.30 4.71
N TRP A 69 10.75 -0.21 5.02
CA TRP A 69 11.15 1.14 4.61
C TRP A 69 11.17 2.05 5.83
N PHE A 70 11.93 3.15 5.74
CA PHE A 70 12.26 3.97 6.91
C PHE A 70 11.68 5.39 6.79
N SER A 71 11.18 5.92 7.92
CA SER A 71 10.61 7.27 7.99
C SER A 71 11.67 8.37 7.91
N ASN A 72 12.91 8.05 8.31
CA ASN A 72 14.06 8.94 8.24
C ASN A 72 15.30 8.13 7.87
N THR A 73 16.20 8.72 7.08
CA THR A 73 17.50 8.16 6.71
C THR A 73 18.66 8.73 7.53
N GLN A 74 18.38 9.62 8.48
CA GLN A 74 19.36 10.15 9.44
C GLN A 74 19.34 9.33 10.73
N GLY A 75 20.51 8.91 11.21
CA GLY A 75 20.63 8.04 12.39
C GLY A 75 20.22 6.59 12.11
N ALA A 76 19.81 5.86 13.16
CA ALA A 76 19.36 4.47 13.05
C ALA A 76 18.06 4.30 12.23
N GLY A 77 17.29 5.38 12.05
CA GLY A 77 16.02 5.37 11.33
C GLY A 77 14.93 4.53 12.02
N GLU A 78 13.68 4.93 11.93
CA GLU A 78 12.57 4.07 12.36
C GLU A 78 11.93 3.39 11.16
N VAL A 79 11.52 2.13 11.34
CA VAL A 79 10.71 1.42 10.35
C VAL A 79 9.37 2.13 10.21
N GLY A 80 9.19 2.80 9.07
CA GLY A 80 7.94 3.48 8.70
C GLY A 80 6.87 2.50 8.23
N GLY A 81 7.28 1.31 7.80
CA GLY A 81 6.41 0.22 7.38
C GLY A 81 7.16 -0.74 6.46
N TYR A 82 6.44 -1.41 5.58
CA TYR A 82 7.00 -2.37 4.64
C TYR A 82 6.47 -2.15 3.23
N VAL A 83 7.23 -2.63 2.25
CA VAL A 83 6.86 -2.55 0.83
C VAL A 83 7.23 -3.82 0.10
N VAL A 84 6.33 -4.28 -0.78
CA VAL A 84 6.63 -5.25 -1.85
C VAL A 84 6.31 -4.59 -3.18
N GLN A 85 7.17 -4.84 -4.18
CA GLN A 85 7.00 -4.33 -5.53
C GLN A 85 6.77 -5.48 -6.48
N TYR A 86 5.78 -5.33 -7.35
CA TYR A 86 5.43 -6.30 -8.38
C TYR A 86 5.84 -5.78 -9.75
N LYS A 87 6.04 -6.69 -10.71
CA LYS A 87 6.23 -6.33 -12.11
C LYS A 87 5.02 -5.55 -12.62
N GLY A 88 5.27 -4.56 -13.47
CA GLY A 88 4.22 -3.69 -14.02
C GLY A 88 3.95 -2.40 -13.23
N ASN A 89 4.86 -1.98 -12.34
CA ASN A 89 4.77 -0.73 -11.56
C ASN A 89 3.67 -0.69 -10.49
N LEU A 90 3.33 -1.85 -9.91
CA LEU A 90 2.47 -1.94 -8.73
C LEU A 90 3.30 -2.12 -7.45
N SER A 91 3.04 -1.28 -6.46
CA SER A 91 3.58 -1.44 -5.10
C SER A 91 2.46 -1.62 -4.09
N LEU A 92 2.65 -2.54 -3.13
CA LEU A 92 1.84 -2.62 -1.92
C LEU A 92 2.69 -2.15 -0.74
N VAL A 93 2.19 -1.15 -0.01
CA VAL A 93 2.92 -0.49 1.08
C VAL A 93 2.09 -0.54 2.37
N THR A 94 2.74 -0.84 3.50
CA THR A 94 2.16 -0.61 4.82
C THR A 94 2.72 0.64 5.46
N VAL A 95 1.92 1.26 6.32
CA VAL A 95 2.38 2.31 7.24
C VAL A 95 2.21 1.79 8.66
N ARG A 96 3.34 1.62 9.35
CA ARG A 96 3.40 1.05 10.69
C ARG A 96 2.69 1.95 11.69
N GLY A 97 1.84 1.38 12.53
CA GLY A 97 1.15 2.07 13.61
C GLY A 97 0.11 3.08 13.12
N ALA A 98 -0.39 2.91 11.89
CA ALA A 98 -1.45 3.74 11.33
C ALA A 98 -2.77 2.97 11.22
N GLY A 99 -3.88 3.64 11.56
CA GLY A 99 -5.23 3.13 11.32
C GLY A 99 -5.73 3.42 9.91
N HIS A 100 -7.06 3.47 9.75
CA HIS A 100 -7.73 3.70 8.46
C HIS A 100 -7.30 5.04 7.82
N GLU A 101 -7.28 6.10 8.62
CA GLU A 101 -6.87 7.45 8.20
C GLU A 101 -5.36 7.64 8.40
N VAL A 102 -4.55 6.99 7.57
CA VAL A 102 -3.08 6.98 7.72
C VAL A 102 -2.45 8.35 8.04
N PRO A 103 -2.79 9.46 7.34
CA PRO A 103 -2.21 10.77 7.65
C PRO A 103 -2.59 11.32 9.03
N SER A 104 -3.75 10.95 9.58
CA SER A 104 -4.20 11.37 10.91
C SER A 104 -3.39 10.67 12.02
N TYR A 105 -3.02 9.40 11.82
CA TYR A 105 -2.28 8.60 12.82
C TYR A 105 -0.76 8.72 12.70
N GLN A 106 -0.24 8.82 11.49
CA GLN A 106 1.21 8.80 11.20
C GLN A 106 1.57 9.87 10.16
N PRO A 107 1.41 11.16 10.46
CA PRO A 107 1.54 12.25 9.49
C PRO A 107 2.93 12.32 8.83
N GLU A 108 4.01 12.15 9.60
CA GLU A 108 5.38 12.17 9.07
C GLU A 108 5.63 11.03 8.08
N ARG A 109 5.19 9.81 8.42
CA ARG A 109 5.31 8.63 7.57
C ARG A 109 4.45 8.75 6.30
N ALA A 110 3.25 9.32 6.42
CA ALA A 110 2.37 9.62 5.30
C ALA A 110 3.00 10.64 4.34
N LEU A 111 3.68 11.67 4.87
CA LEU A 111 4.37 12.66 4.05
C LEU A 111 5.51 12.03 3.24
N VAL A 112 6.34 11.20 3.87
CA VAL A 112 7.42 10.45 3.20
C VAL A 112 6.86 9.58 2.06
N LEU A 113 5.73 8.91 2.31
CA LEU A 113 5.04 8.08 1.31
C LEU A 113 4.62 8.90 0.09
N VAL A 114 3.90 10.01 0.30
CA VAL A 114 3.39 10.86 -0.78
C VAL A 114 4.53 11.53 -1.56
N GLN A 115 5.55 12.05 -0.86
CA GLN A 115 6.72 12.65 -1.52
C GLN A 115 7.48 11.63 -2.37
N SER A 116 7.64 10.40 -1.88
CA SER A 116 8.28 9.31 -2.64
C SER A 116 7.47 8.93 -3.87
N PHE A 117 6.15 8.79 -3.72
CA PHE A 117 5.25 8.47 -4.82
C PHE A 117 5.24 9.54 -5.91
N LEU A 118 5.08 10.82 -5.53
CA LEU A 118 5.05 11.94 -6.47
C LEU A 118 6.42 12.15 -7.15
N GLY A 119 7.50 12.03 -6.38
CA GLY A 119 8.87 12.15 -6.90
C GLY A 119 9.32 10.95 -7.75
N GLY A 120 8.53 9.88 -7.84
CA GLY A 120 8.92 8.64 -8.53
C GLY A 120 10.14 7.96 -7.92
N LYS A 121 10.37 8.16 -6.62
CA LYS A 121 11.50 7.62 -5.88
C LYS A 121 11.09 6.35 -5.12
N PRO A 122 12.00 5.38 -4.96
CA PRO A 122 11.75 4.26 -4.06
C PRO A 122 11.60 4.77 -2.62
N LEU A 123 10.77 4.09 -1.83
CA LEU A 123 10.70 4.36 -0.39
C LEU A 123 12.08 4.15 0.26
N PRO A 124 12.46 5.00 1.24
CA PRO A 124 13.79 4.98 1.83
C PRO A 124 14.16 3.61 2.37
N ASP A 125 15.42 3.25 2.17
CA ASP A 125 16.05 2.07 2.76
C ASP A 125 17.09 2.52 3.78
N CYS A 126 17.39 1.70 4.79
CA CYS A 126 18.38 2.06 5.79
C CYS A 126 19.79 1.76 5.26
N LYS A 127 20.48 2.80 4.78
CA LYS A 127 21.86 2.69 4.27
C LYS A 127 22.92 2.39 5.35
N LYS A 128 22.57 2.43 6.64
CA LYS A 128 23.51 2.27 7.77
C LYS A 128 23.11 1.19 8.80
N CYS A 129 22.03 0.43 8.56
CA CYS A 129 21.53 -0.56 9.53
C CYS A 129 22.17 -1.96 9.40
N GLU A 130 23.13 -2.15 8.49
CA GLU A 130 23.87 -3.42 8.30
C GLU A 130 25.25 -3.40 8.98
N GLN A 131 25.50 -2.47 9.90
CA GLN A 131 26.75 -2.38 10.67
C GLN A 131 26.49 -2.60 12.16
N ASP A 132 26.02 -3.80 12.49
CA ASP A 132 26.07 -4.36 13.85
C ASP A 132 26.78 -5.72 13.81
#